data_AF-A0A2D4GZ60-F1
#
_entry.id   AF-A0A2D4GZ60-F1
#
_cell.length_a   1.000
_cell.length_b   1.000
_cell.length_c   1.000
_cell.angle_alpha   90.00
_cell.angle_beta   90.00
_cell.angle_gamma   90.00
#
_symmetry.space_group_name_H-M   'P 1'
#
loop_
_entity.id
_entity.type
_entity.pdbx_description
1 polymer ?
#
loop_
_entity_poly.entity_id
_entity_poly.type
_entity_poly.pdbx_seq_one_letter_code
_entity_poly.pdbx_strand_id
1 'polypeptide(L)'
;SIRKTDEYLEKALEYLCQIFRLNEAQLSQLIRTRGGAAEESGKKLLPDCIEDEEGLTLTPLGRYQIINGLRKFQVEYQGDPELQPIRSYESATLVRLLFRLSLAINERFGNQMERLCAREDFLGSFCRYHLTSLSLVASSQRSPHTKWHSGRIQQPRVSLRFLASYRTLFSMLIVYFMGSWFCLGPVACTFLLLLGYLLFACGMSVLTEKRQLH
;
A
#
# COMPACT_ATOMS: atom_id res chain seq x y z
N SER A 1 40.21 -7.08 7.34
CA SER A 1 39.90 -5.83 8.07
C SER A 1 38.90 -6.05 9.20
N ILE A 2 37.89 -6.92 9.02
CA ILE A 2 36.80 -7.20 9.99
C ILE A 2 37.30 -7.67 11.38
N ARG A 3 38.29 -8.57 11.46
CA ARG A 3 38.83 -8.99 12.78
C ARG A 3 39.44 -7.86 13.59
N LYS A 4 39.98 -6.83 12.94
CA LYS A 4 40.54 -5.67 13.65
C LYS A 4 39.42 -4.77 14.18
N THR A 5 38.31 -4.64 13.46
CA THR A 5 37.17 -3.83 13.91
C THR A 5 36.50 -4.45 15.14
N ASP A 6 36.42 -5.78 15.20
CA ASP A 6 35.87 -6.49 16.36
C ASP A 6 36.73 -6.27 17.61
N GLU A 7 38.07 -6.37 17.46
CA GLU A 7 39.00 -6.14 18.57
C GLU A 7 38.97 -4.69 19.09
N TYR A 8 38.85 -3.71 18.19
CA TYR A 8 38.67 -2.31 18.60
C TYR A 8 37.35 -2.07 19.31
N LEU A 9 36.29 -2.76 18.90
CA LEU A 9 34.98 -2.64 19.51
C LEU A 9 34.97 -3.22 20.93
N GLU A 10 35.61 -4.38 21.13
CA GLU A 10 35.76 -5.00 22.44
C GLU A 10 36.55 -4.10 23.41
N LYS A 11 37.69 -3.55 22.96
CA LYS A 11 38.48 -2.61 23.77
C LYS A 11 37.73 -1.33 24.10
N ALA A 12 36.97 -0.78 23.14
CA ALA A 12 36.16 0.41 23.38
C ALA A 12 35.06 0.15 24.41
N LEU A 13 34.42 -1.03 24.37
CA LEU A 13 33.44 -1.45 25.35
C LEU A 13 34.06 -1.53 26.75
N GLU A 14 35.23 -2.17 26.87
CA GLU A 14 35.96 -2.31 28.13
C GLU A 14 36.31 -0.94 28.73
N TYR A 15 36.85 -0.02 27.93
CA TYR A 15 37.15 1.34 28.38
C TYR A 15 35.91 2.11 28.81
N LEU A 16 34.79 1.97 28.10
CA LEU A 16 33.53 2.61 28.49
C LEU A 16 33.04 2.05 29.83
N CYS A 17 33.05 0.73 30.02
CA CYS A 17 32.70 0.12 31.30
C CYS A 17 33.58 0.63 32.44
N GLN A 18 34.89 0.81 32.19
CA GLN A 18 35.83 1.33 33.18
C GLN A 18 35.59 2.80 33.51
N ILE A 19 35.38 3.66 32.50
CA ILE A 19 35.11 5.10 32.67
C ILE A 19 33.83 5.32 33.49
N PHE A 20 32.78 4.58 33.15
CA PHE A 20 31.47 4.72 33.80
C PHE A 20 31.31 3.83 35.04
N ARG A 21 32.34 3.07 35.43
CA ARG A 21 32.34 2.12 36.56
C ARG A 21 31.13 1.17 36.53
N LEU A 22 30.75 0.71 35.35
CA LEU A 22 29.61 -0.17 35.16
C LEU A 22 30.00 -1.60 35.49
N ASN A 23 29.22 -2.25 36.34
CA ASN A 23 29.36 -3.69 36.58
C ASN A 23 28.66 -4.50 35.47
N GLU A 24 29.12 -5.71 35.14
CA GLU A 24 28.52 -6.56 34.09
C GLU A 24 27.03 -6.83 34.34
N ALA A 25 26.62 -6.93 35.61
CA ALA A 25 25.23 -7.04 36.02
C ALA A 25 24.40 -5.79 35.68
N GLN A 26 24.97 -4.59 35.81
CA GLN A 26 24.31 -3.33 35.47
C GLN A 26 24.27 -3.11 33.95
N LEU A 27 25.33 -3.52 33.24
CA LEU A 27 25.37 -3.48 31.78
C LEU A 27 24.33 -4.42 31.16
N SER A 28 24.25 -5.66 31.65
CA SER A 28 23.23 -6.63 31.22
C SER A 28 21.82 -6.18 31.59
N GLN A 29 21.62 -5.53 32.74
CA GLN A 29 20.36 -4.87 33.07
C GLN A 29 20.04 -3.72 32.11
N LEU A 30 20.98 -2.84 31.79
CA LEU A 30 20.78 -1.74 30.83
C LEU A 30 20.46 -2.25 29.41
N ILE A 31 21.16 -3.28 28.94
CA ILE A 31 20.89 -3.93 27.65
C ILE A 31 19.49 -4.56 27.68
N ARG A 32 19.10 -5.19 28.79
CA ARG A 32 17.78 -5.79 28.98
C ARG A 32 16.66 -4.74 29.06
N THR A 33 16.87 -3.62 29.75
CA THR A 33 15.92 -2.50 29.82
C THR A 33 15.81 -1.81 28.46
N ARG A 34 16.90 -1.71 27.70
CA ARG A 34 16.90 -1.17 26.33
C ARG A 34 16.20 -2.10 25.33
N GLY A 35 16.35 -3.41 25.48
CA GLY A 35 15.61 -4.41 24.69
C GLY A 35 14.14 -4.54 25.10
N GLY A 36 13.82 -4.36 26.39
CA GLY A 36 12.47 -4.51 26.95
C GLY A 36 11.57 -3.27 26.82
N ALA A 37 12.14 -2.07 26.66
CA ALA A 37 11.37 -0.84 26.46
C ALA A 37 10.61 -0.79 25.11
N ALA A 38 10.83 -1.77 24.22
CA ALA A 38 10.13 -1.90 22.96
C ALA A 38 8.78 -2.65 23.06
N GLU A 39 8.49 -3.37 24.15
CA GLU A 39 7.34 -4.30 24.17
C GLU A 39 6.15 -3.92 25.07
N GLU A 40 6.26 -2.95 26.00
CA GLU A 40 5.19 -2.69 26.98
C GLU A 40 4.16 -1.58 26.64
N SER A 41 3.99 -1.20 25.38
CA SER A 41 2.81 -0.42 24.99
C SER A 41 2.29 -0.82 23.60
N GLY A 42 1.56 -1.94 23.58
CA GLY A 42 0.86 -2.49 22.42
C GLY A 42 -0.31 -1.65 21.86
N LYS A 43 -0.30 -0.32 22.04
CA LYS A 43 -1.07 0.60 21.20
C LYS A 43 -0.04 1.23 20.27
N LYS A 44 -0.24 1.11 18.95
CA LYS A 44 0.56 1.80 17.92
C LYS A 44 0.46 3.32 18.14
N LEU A 45 1.16 3.85 19.14
CA LEU A 45 1.16 5.27 19.44
C LEU A 45 1.93 5.95 18.31
N LEU A 46 1.27 6.92 17.70
CA LEU A 46 1.90 7.83 16.77
C LEU A 46 3.13 8.46 17.45
N PRO A 47 4.22 8.71 16.71
CA PRO A 47 5.31 9.54 17.17
C PRO A 47 4.79 10.89 17.69
N ASP A 48 5.51 11.48 18.63
CA ASP A 48 5.14 12.78 19.19
C ASP A 48 5.06 13.87 18.10
N CYS A 49 3.90 14.51 17.96
CA CYS A 49 3.60 15.48 16.91
C CYS A 49 2.80 16.66 17.47
N ILE A 50 2.98 17.82 16.87
CA ILE A 50 2.17 19.03 17.11
C ILE A 50 1.30 19.25 15.87
N GLU A 51 0.02 19.57 16.07
CA GLU A 51 -0.86 20.00 14.99
C GLU A 51 -0.62 21.48 14.69
N ASP A 52 -0.18 21.78 13.48
CA ASP A 52 -0.03 23.12 12.92
C ASP A 52 -1.11 23.35 11.84
N GLU A 53 -1.33 24.60 11.42
CA GLU A 53 -2.28 24.99 10.36
C GLU A 53 -2.04 24.20 9.04
N GLU A 54 -0.81 23.75 8.83
CA GLU A 54 -0.33 23.03 7.64
C GLU A 54 -0.36 21.49 7.81
N GLY A 55 -0.65 21.00 9.02
CA GLY A 55 -0.75 19.57 9.36
C GLY A 55 0.10 19.13 10.55
N LEU A 56 0.26 17.82 10.71
CA LEU A 56 1.06 17.22 11.79
C LEU A 56 2.55 17.45 11.55
N THR A 57 3.18 18.24 12.42
CA THR A 57 4.63 18.46 12.43
C THR A 57 5.29 17.65 13.54
N LEU A 58 6.40 16.99 13.21
CA LEU A 58 7.15 16.18 14.17
C LEU A 58 7.93 17.04 15.16
N THR A 59 7.68 16.82 16.46
CA THR A 59 8.45 17.47 17.53
C THR A 59 9.89 16.95 17.54
N PRO A 60 10.83 17.65 18.19
CA PRO A 60 12.19 17.13 18.40
C PRO A 60 12.20 15.74 19.05
N LEU A 61 11.27 15.49 19.99
CA LEU A 61 11.10 14.18 20.63
C LEU A 61 10.55 13.14 19.65
N GLY A 62 9.57 13.50 18.81
CA GLY A 62 9.03 12.64 17.77
C GLY A 62 10.09 12.21 16.75
N ARG A 63 10.97 13.14 16.35
CA ARG A 63 12.13 12.85 15.48
C ARG A 63 13.08 11.84 16.14
N TYR A 64 13.40 12.05 17.42
CA TYR A 64 14.23 11.11 18.19
C TYR A 64 13.58 9.72 18.29
N GLN A 65 12.26 9.65 18.50
CA GLN A 65 11.52 8.39 18.57
C GLN A 65 11.58 7.62 17.25
N ILE A 66 11.50 8.30 16.11
CA ILE A 66 11.59 7.67 14.78
C ILE A 66 13.01 7.19 14.49
N ILE A 67 14.01 8.05 14.70
CA ILE A 67 15.42 7.75 14.40
C ILE A 67 15.89 6.54 15.21
N ASN A 68 15.48 6.45 16.48
CA ASN A 68 15.82 5.33 17.34
C ASN A 68 14.86 4.14 17.22
N GLY A 69 13.88 4.21 16.33
CA GLY A 69 12.92 3.13 16.09
C GLY A 69 11.94 2.86 17.25
N LEU A 70 11.84 3.76 18.23
CA LEU A 70 10.94 3.66 19.38
C LEU A 70 9.47 3.74 18.98
N ARG A 71 9.15 4.58 17.97
CA ARG A 71 7.79 4.72 17.40
C ARG A 71 7.88 5.00 15.90
N LYS A 72 6.91 4.52 15.13
CA LYS A 72 6.87 4.70 13.67
C LYS A 72 5.46 4.99 13.19
N PHE A 73 5.34 5.82 12.17
CA PHE A 73 4.08 5.96 11.44
C PHE A 73 3.80 4.72 10.60
N GLN A 74 2.52 4.39 10.43
CA GLN A 74 2.09 3.51 9.34
C GLN A 74 2.12 4.33 8.06
N VAL A 75 3.31 4.40 7.43
CA VAL A 75 3.47 5.08 6.14
C VAL A 75 3.11 4.10 5.04
N GLU A 76 1.94 4.30 4.45
CA GLU A 76 1.60 3.65 3.19
C GLU A 76 2.05 4.54 2.02
N TYR A 77 2.39 3.91 0.90
CA TYR A 77 2.76 4.65 -0.29
C TYR A 77 1.53 5.40 -0.85
N GLN A 78 1.62 6.73 -0.89
CA GLN A 78 0.53 7.62 -1.31
C GLN A 78 0.63 8.07 -2.78
N GLY A 79 1.66 7.65 -3.50
CA GLY A 79 1.84 7.97 -4.92
C GLY A 79 1.00 7.09 -5.85
N ASP A 80 1.26 7.15 -7.15
CA ASP A 80 0.59 6.29 -8.14
C ASP A 80 0.94 4.80 -7.89
N PRO A 81 -0.06 3.93 -7.61
CA PRO A 81 0.17 2.52 -7.34
C PRO A 81 0.84 1.78 -8.51
N GLU A 82 0.67 2.23 -9.75
CA GLU A 82 1.33 1.61 -10.90
C GLU A 82 2.84 1.86 -10.93
N LEU A 83 3.28 3.01 -10.42
CA LEU A 83 4.70 3.40 -10.35
C LEU A 83 5.44 2.82 -9.14
N GLN A 84 4.76 2.04 -8.31
CA GLN A 84 5.40 1.36 -7.19
C GLN A 84 6.46 0.37 -7.68
N PRO A 85 7.57 0.22 -6.93
CA PRO A 85 8.55 -0.80 -7.21
C PRO A 85 7.89 -2.19 -7.20
N ILE A 86 8.33 -3.04 -8.12
CA ILE A 86 7.82 -4.40 -8.27
C ILE A 86 8.12 -5.18 -6.99
N ARG A 87 7.09 -5.76 -6.39
CA ARG A 87 7.20 -6.49 -5.12
C ARG A 87 7.52 -7.96 -5.39
N SER A 88 8.07 -8.65 -4.38
CA SER A 88 8.46 -10.06 -4.49
C SER A 88 7.30 -11.02 -4.80
N TYR A 89 6.07 -10.64 -4.43
CA TYR A 89 4.87 -11.43 -4.67
C TYR A 89 4.20 -11.17 -6.03
N GLU A 90 4.86 -10.43 -6.92
CA GLU A 90 4.37 -10.12 -8.25
C GLU A 90 5.32 -10.69 -9.31
N SER A 91 4.77 -11.05 -10.47
CA SER A 91 5.59 -11.44 -11.62
C SER A 91 6.10 -10.20 -12.37
N ALA A 92 7.41 -9.96 -12.34
CA ALA A 92 8.00 -8.75 -12.92
C ALA A 92 7.76 -8.58 -14.43
N THR A 93 7.74 -9.68 -15.18
CA THR A 93 7.47 -9.67 -16.63
C THR A 93 6.02 -9.29 -16.90
N LEU A 94 5.10 -9.90 -16.16
CA LEU A 94 3.66 -9.67 -16.30
C LEU A 94 3.27 -8.26 -15.86
N VAL A 95 3.84 -7.76 -14.75
CA VAL A 95 3.64 -6.36 -14.31
C VAL A 95 4.03 -5.40 -15.43
N ARG A 96 5.22 -5.57 -16.05
CA ARG A 96 5.69 -4.68 -17.12
C ARG A 96 4.80 -4.75 -18.37
N LEU A 97 4.35 -5.94 -18.76
CA LEU A 97 3.46 -6.10 -19.91
C LEU A 97 2.09 -5.49 -19.65
N LEU A 98 1.48 -5.80 -18.50
CA LEU A 98 0.18 -5.26 -18.11
C LEU A 98 0.21 -3.75 -17.91
N PHE A 99 1.33 -3.20 -17.43
CA PHE A 99 1.54 -1.76 -17.35
C PHE A 99 1.57 -1.09 -18.74
N ARG A 100 2.28 -1.69 -19.71
CA ARG A 100 2.25 -1.18 -21.09
C ARG A 100 0.85 -1.26 -21.69
N LEU A 101 0.12 -2.33 -21.39
CA LEU A 101 -1.24 -2.51 -21.88
C LEU A 101 -2.22 -1.53 -21.20
N SER A 102 -2.09 -1.29 -19.89
CA SER A 102 -2.90 -0.28 -19.19
C SER A 102 -2.58 1.13 -19.71
N LEU A 103 -1.30 1.45 -19.92
CA LEU A 103 -0.87 2.72 -20.51
C LEU A 103 -1.50 2.91 -21.91
N ALA A 104 -1.39 1.92 -22.79
CA ALA A 104 -1.96 1.99 -24.14
C ALA A 104 -3.49 2.16 -24.14
N ILE A 105 -4.21 1.49 -23.22
CA ILE A 105 -5.65 1.66 -23.06
C ILE A 105 -5.97 3.07 -22.57
N ASN A 106 -5.28 3.54 -21.53
CA ASN A 106 -5.51 4.85 -20.93
C ASN A 106 -5.21 5.98 -21.92
N GLU A 107 -4.17 5.85 -22.75
CA GLU A 107 -3.84 6.83 -23.80
C GLU A 107 -4.88 6.83 -24.93
N ARG A 108 -5.32 5.65 -25.38
CA ARG A 108 -6.27 5.53 -26.50
C ARG A 108 -7.70 5.91 -26.12
N PHE A 109 -8.12 5.56 -24.91
CA PHE A 109 -9.51 5.69 -24.47
C PHE A 109 -9.71 6.75 -23.38
N GLY A 110 -8.66 7.44 -22.93
CA GLY A 110 -8.74 8.42 -21.84
C GLY A 110 -9.82 9.49 -22.05
N ASN A 111 -9.87 10.09 -23.25
CA ASN A 111 -10.90 11.08 -23.59
C ASN A 111 -12.32 10.51 -23.57
N GLN A 112 -12.50 9.24 -23.95
CA GLN A 112 -13.81 8.59 -23.91
C GLN A 112 -14.21 8.23 -22.48
N MET A 113 -13.25 7.75 -21.68
CA MET A 113 -13.44 7.45 -20.27
C MET A 113 -13.84 8.70 -19.48
N GLU A 114 -13.21 9.84 -19.76
CA GLU A 114 -13.57 11.13 -19.15
C GLU A 114 -15.00 11.55 -19.51
N ARG A 115 -15.41 11.44 -20.78
CA ARG A 115 -16.79 11.72 -21.21
C ARG A 115 -17.81 10.77 -20.58
N LEU A 116 -17.46 9.49 -20.45
CA LEU A 116 -18.32 8.49 -19.80
C LEU A 116 -18.47 8.79 -18.30
N CYS A 117 -17.39 9.17 -17.62
CA CYS A 117 -17.41 9.58 -16.21
C CYS A 117 -18.13 10.91 -15.96
N ALA A 118 -18.14 11.82 -16.93
CA ALA A 118 -18.87 13.09 -16.84
C ALA A 118 -20.39 12.94 -16.97
N ARG A 119 -20.86 11.79 -17.46
CA ARG A 119 -22.28 11.51 -17.63
C ARG A 119 -22.95 11.27 -16.28
N GLU A 120 -24.13 11.86 -16.08
CA GLU A 120 -24.90 11.71 -14.82
C GLU A 120 -25.70 10.41 -14.75
N ASP A 121 -25.76 9.65 -15.84
CA ASP A 121 -26.48 8.38 -15.90
C ASP A 121 -25.79 7.27 -15.10
N PHE A 122 -26.52 6.18 -14.84
CA PHE A 122 -26.01 4.96 -14.18
C PHE A 122 -24.65 4.50 -14.72
N LEU A 123 -24.47 4.55 -16.05
CA LEU A 123 -23.22 4.17 -16.69
C LEU A 123 -22.05 5.08 -16.29
N GLY A 124 -22.31 6.37 -16.10
CA GLY A 124 -21.31 7.33 -15.62
C GLY A 124 -21.04 7.20 -14.13
N SER A 125 -22.04 6.84 -13.32
CA SER A 125 -21.85 6.41 -11.93
C SER A 125 -20.98 5.15 -11.84
N PHE A 126 -21.28 4.14 -12.65
CA PHE A 126 -20.50 2.90 -12.79
C PHE A 126 -19.05 3.19 -13.19
N CYS A 127 -18.84 4.00 -14.23
CA CYS A 127 -17.51 4.37 -14.70
C CYS A 127 -16.74 5.15 -13.62
N ARG A 128 -17.37 6.11 -12.93
CA ARG A 128 -16.74 6.82 -11.79
C ARG A 128 -16.36 5.87 -10.67
N TYR A 129 -17.22 4.91 -10.32
CA TYR A 129 -16.86 3.91 -9.31
C TYR A 129 -15.66 3.09 -9.79
N HIS A 130 -15.69 2.42 -10.94
CA HIS A 130 -14.59 1.53 -11.31
C HIS A 130 -13.27 2.24 -11.71
N LEU A 131 -13.36 3.39 -12.38
CA LEU A 131 -12.19 4.12 -12.89
C LEU A 131 -11.63 5.11 -11.87
N THR A 132 -12.45 5.64 -10.96
CA THR A 132 -12.03 6.62 -9.95
C THR A 132 -11.92 6.00 -8.56
N SER A 133 -12.78 5.04 -8.15
CA SER A 133 -12.70 4.46 -6.79
C SER A 133 -11.43 3.65 -6.54
N LEU A 134 -10.85 3.05 -7.59
CA LEU A 134 -9.57 2.35 -7.47
C LEU A 134 -8.44 3.29 -7.02
N SER A 135 -8.54 4.58 -7.34
CA SER A 135 -7.64 5.65 -6.86
C SER A 135 -8.06 6.21 -5.49
N LEU A 136 -9.36 6.17 -5.18
CA LEU A 136 -9.94 6.75 -3.96
C LEU A 136 -9.63 5.91 -2.72
N VAL A 137 -9.63 4.57 -2.84
CA VAL A 137 -9.28 3.65 -1.73
C VAL A 137 -7.84 3.88 -1.25
N ALA A 138 -6.92 4.25 -2.15
CA ALA A 138 -5.55 4.62 -1.81
C ALA A 138 -5.41 6.02 -1.16
N SER A 139 -6.45 6.87 -1.26
CA SER A 139 -6.42 8.26 -0.80
C SER A 139 -7.05 8.50 0.58
N SER A 140 -7.74 7.50 1.15
CA SER A 140 -8.56 7.64 2.36
C SER A 140 -7.75 7.94 3.65
N GLN A 141 -6.41 7.79 3.61
CA GLN A 141 -5.52 8.09 4.75
C GLN A 141 -4.57 9.27 4.47
N ARG A 142 -5.10 10.38 3.95
CA ARG A 142 -4.29 11.55 3.59
C ARG A 142 -4.16 12.56 4.74
N SER A 143 -2.93 13.02 4.96
CA SER A 143 -2.62 14.20 5.77
C SER A 143 -3.09 15.48 5.05
N PRO A 144 -3.40 16.57 5.78
CA PRO A 144 -3.99 17.80 5.24
C PRO A 144 -3.25 18.39 4.03
N HIS A 145 -1.92 18.23 3.99
CA HIS A 145 -1.03 18.84 3.00
C HIS A 145 -1.10 18.24 1.58
N THR A 146 -1.69 17.05 1.41
CA THR A 146 -1.79 16.40 0.07
C THR A 146 -3.02 16.81 -0.75
N LYS A 147 -3.92 17.65 -0.21
CA LYS A 147 -5.09 18.14 -0.92
C LYS A 147 -4.75 18.92 -2.21
N TRP A 148 -3.63 19.62 -2.23
CA TRP A 148 -3.22 20.50 -3.35
C TRP A 148 -2.77 19.75 -4.62
N HIS A 149 -2.26 18.52 -4.49
CA HIS A 149 -1.86 17.72 -5.65
C HIS A 149 -2.97 16.78 -6.19
N SER A 150 -4.14 16.73 -5.53
CA SER A 150 -5.25 15.85 -5.88
C SER A 150 -5.80 16.06 -7.29
N GLY A 151 -5.71 17.27 -7.85
CA GLY A 151 -6.28 17.59 -9.17
C GLY A 151 -5.66 16.80 -10.33
N ARG A 152 -4.42 16.30 -10.20
CA ARG A 152 -3.75 15.55 -11.29
C ARG A 152 -3.96 14.03 -11.20
N ILE A 153 -4.25 13.50 -10.01
CA ILE A 153 -4.42 12.06 -9.76
C ILE A 153 -5.88 11.61 -9.99
N GLN A 154 -6.81 12.55 -10.09
CA GLN A 154 -8.25 12.29 -10.21
C GLN A 154 -8.72 11.90 -11.62
N GLN A 155 -7.79 11.63 -12.54
CA GLN A 155 -8.16 11.19 -13.89
C GLN A 155 -8.67 9.74 -13.85
N PRO A 156 -9.76 9.42 -14.57
CA PRO A 156 -10.23 8.05 -14.69
C PRO A 156 -9.16 7.21 -15.39
N ARG A 157 -8.66 6.18 -14.69
CA ARG A 157 -7.59 5.31 -15.21
C ARG A 157 -7.89 3.86 -14.91
N VAL A 158 -7.53 2.99 -15.84
CA VAL A 158 -7.55 1.54 -15.67
C VAL A 158 -6.18 1.09 -15.22
N SER A 159 -6.10 0.33 -14.13
CA SER A 159 -4.87 -0.37 -13.75
C SER A 159 -5.06 -1.88 -13.81
N LEU A 160 -4.16 -2.55 -14.51
CA LEU A 160 -4.17 -4.01 -14.66
C LEU A 160 -3.17 -4.70 -13.74
N ARG A 161 -2.40 -3.93 -12.96
CA ARG A 161 -1.34 -4.44 -12.08
C ARG A 161 -1.82 -5.53 -11.14
N PHE A 162 -3.07 -5.46 -10.66
CA PHE A 162 -3.63 -6.45 -9.73
C PHE A 162 -3.57 -7.88 -10.31
N LEU A 163 -3.71 -8.04 -11.62
CA LEU A 163 -3.69 -9.34 -12.31
C LEU A 163 -2.29 -9.98 -12.32
N ALA A 164 -1.24 -9.21 -12.04
CA ALA A 164 0.13 -9.69 -11.97
C ALA A 164 0.52 -10.33 -10.63
N SER A 165 -0.37 -10.29 -9.64
CA SER A 165 -0.13 -10.85 -8.31
C SER A 165 -0.20 -12.38 -8.35
N TYR A 166 0.78 -13.07 -7.74
CA TYR A 166 0.74 -14.54 -7.67
C TYR A 166 -0.52 -15.05 -6.97
N ARG A 167 -1.08 -14.30 -6.01
CA ARG A 167 -2.35 -14.66 -5.37
C ARG A 167 -3.50 -14.68 -6.38
N THR A 168 -3.56 -13.70 -7.28
CA THR A 168 -4.61 -13.63 -8.31
C THR A 168 -4.41 -14.70 -9.38
N LEU A 169 -3.16 -14.93 -9.82
CA LEU A 169 -2.83 -15.98 -10.77
C LEU A 169 -3.16 -17.37 -10.22
N PHE A 170 -2.81 -17.61 -8.96
CA PHE A 170 -3.13 -18.86 -8.28
C PHE A 170 -4.64 -19.04 -8.10
N SER A 171 -5.37 -17.99 -7.71
CA SER A 171 -6.83 -18.03 -7.65
C SER A 171 -7.46 -18.34 -9.01
N MET A 172 -6.98 -17.71 -10.08
CA MET A 172 -7.43 -17.98 -11.45
C MET A 172 -7.14 -19.43 -11.85
N LEU A 173 -5.95 -19.95 -11.52
CA LEU A 173 -5.57 -21.34 -11.75
C LEU A 173 -6.53 -22.32 -11.07
N ILE A 174 -6.90 -22.08 -9.81
CA ILE A 174 -7.88 -22.91 -9.09
C ILE A 174 -9.23 -22.88 -9.80
N VAL A 175 -9.72 -21.71 -10.19
CA VAL A 175 -11.01 -21.59 -10.89
C VAL A 175 -10.99 -22.35 -12.22
N TYR A 176 -9.91 -22.25 -12.99
CA TYR A 176 -9.78 -23.02 -14.23
C TYR A 176 -9.71 -24.52 -13.98
N PHE A 177 -9.01 -24.95 -12.95
CA PHE A 177 -8.94 -26.37 -12.57
C PHE A 177 -10.32 -26.90 -12.17
N MET A 178 -11.07 -26.14 -11.37
CA MET A 178 -12.44 -26.49 -11.01
C MET A 178 -13.35 -26.50 -12.24
N GLY A 179 -13.28 -25.50 -13.12
CA GLY A 179 -14.05 -25.46 -14.36
C GLY A 179 -13.76 -26.64 -15.27
N SER A 180 -12.50 -27.06 -15.35
CA SER A 180 -12.10 -28.27 -16.08
C SER A 180 -12.75 -29.53 -15.51
N TRP A 181 -12.97 -29.61 -14.20
CA TRP A 181 -13.69 -30.72 -13.56
C TRP A 181 -15.15 -30.83 -14.03
N PHE A 182 -15.74 -29.69 -14.42
CA PHE A 182 -17.09 -29.59 -14.97
C PHE A 182 -17.11 -29.63 -16.51
N CYS A 183 -16.01 -30.02 -17.17
CA CYS A 183 -15.84 -30.00 -18.63
C CYS A 183 -16.05 -28.61 -19.27
N LEU A 184 -15.95 -27.53 -18.50
CA LEU A 184 -15.94 -26.18 -19.04
C LEU A 184 -14.55 -25.88 -19.59
N GLY A 185 -14.48 -25.56 -20.88
CA GLY A 185 -13.25 -25.09 -21.50
C GLY A 185 -12.74 -23.80 -20.85
N PRO A 186 -11.42 -23.51 -20.94
CA PRO A 186 -10.84 -22.30 -20.35
C PRO A 186 -11.50 -21.02 -20.87
N VAL A 187 -11.94 -21.01 -22.13
CA VAL A 187 -12.67 -19.88 -22.73
C VAL A 187 -14.03 -19.68 -22.05
N ALA A 188 -14.80 -20.73 -21.84
CA ALA A 188 -16.08 -20.64 -21.14
C ALA A 188 -15.88 -20.14 -19.70
N CYS A 189 -14.86 -20.63 -19.00
CA CYS A 189 -14.50 -20.15 -17.67
C CYS A 189 -14.10 -18.67 -17.66
N THR A 190 -13.27 -18.22 -18.60
CA THR A 190 -12.93 -16.79 -18.72
C THR A 190 -14.16 -15.93 -18.95
N PHE A 191 -15.09 -16.39 -19.79
CA PHE A 191 -16.32 -15.68 -20.10
C PHE A 191 -17.22 -15.55 -18.87
N LEU A 192 -17.40 -16.64 -18.11
CA LEU A 192 -18.18 -16.63 -16.87
C LEU A 192 -17.57 -15.71 -15.81
N LEU A 193 -16.24 -15.70 -15.68
CA LEU A 193 -15.55 -14.78 -14.77
C LEU A 193 -15.75 -13.31 -15.14
N LEU A 194 -15.63 -12.98 -16.43
CA LEU A 194 -15.89 -11.63 -16.93
C LEU A 194 -17.35 -11.23 -16.72
N LEU A 195 -18.29 -12.12 -17.03
CA LEU A 195 -19.72 -11.87 -16.84
C LEU A 195 -20.05 -11.67 -15.35
N GLY A 196 -19.53 -12.53 -14.47
CA GLY A 196 -19.71 -12.40 -13.02
C GLY A 196 -19.13 -11.09 -12.48
N TYR A 197 -17.95 -10.69 -12.95
CA TYR A 197 -17.35 -9.40 -12.60
C TYR A 197 -18.22 -8.23 -13.05
N LEU A 198 -18.74 -8.25 -14.28
CA LEU A 198 -19.63 -7.21 -14.80
C LEU A 198 -20.93 -7.12 -13.98
N LEU A 199 -21.54 -8.25 -13.65
CA LEU A 199 -22.75 -8.29 -12.83
C LEU A 199 -22.48 -7.76 -11.41
N PHE A 200 -21.36 -8.15 -10.80
CA PHE A 200 -20.94 -7.64 -9.50
C PHE A 200 -20.73 -6.12 -9.53
N ALA A 201 -20.03 -5.63 -10.56
CA ALA A 201 -19.78 -4.21 -10.80
C ALA A 201 -21.10 -3.42 -10.96
N CYS A 202 -22.05 -3.97 -11.73
CA CYS A 202 -23.38 -3.38 -11.88
C CYS A 202 -24.17 -3.39 -10.56
N GLY A 203 -24.10 -4.47 -9.79
CA GLY A 203 -24.74 -4.54 -8.47
C GLY A 203 -24.18 -3.49 -7.50
N MET A 204 -22.86 -3.34 -7.44
CA MET A 204 -22.19 -2.37 -6.57
C MET A 204 -22.49 -0.92 -6.95
N SER A 205 -22.56 -0.60 -8.24
CA SER A 205 -22.98 0.73 -8.72
C SER A 205 -24.44 1.05 -8.37
N VAL A 206 -25.36 0.10 -8.51
CA VAL A 206 -26.77 0.31 -8.10
C VAL A 206 -26.87 0.52 -6.59
N LEU A 207 -26.14 -0.26 -5.80
CA LEU A 207 -26.15 -0.14 -4.33
C LEU A 207 -25.56 1.19 -3.86
N THR A 208 -24.54 1.70 -4.54
CA THR A 208 -23.94 3.00 -4.20
C THR A 208 -24.84 4.17 -4.55
N GLU A 209 -25.56 4.13 -5.68
CA GLU A 209 -26.61 5.13 -5.98
C GLU A 209 -27.73 5.12 -4.95
N LYS A 210 -28.25 3.94 -4.58
CA LYS A 210 -29.30 3.83 -3.57
C LYS A 210 -28.86 4.35 -2.20
N ARG A 211 -27.57 4.25 -1.87
CA ARG A 211 -27.00 4.73 -0.61
C ARG A 211 -26.77 6.24 -0.57
N GLN A 212 -26.78 6.93 -1.73
CA GLN A 212 -26.70 8.39 -1.79
C GLN A 212 -28.07 9.09 -1.71
N LEU A 213 -29.17 8.34 -1.85
CA LEU A 213 -30.55 8.84 -1.80
C LEU A 213 -31.21 8.76 -0.41
N HIS A 214 -30.51 8.20 0.59
CA HIS A 214 -30.93 8.11 2.00
C HIS A 214 -29.98 8.90 2.89
#